data_AF-A0A8H3FZA6-F1
#
_entry.id   AF-A0A8H3FZA6-F1
#
_cell.length_a   1.000
_cell.length_b   1.000
_cell.length_c   1.000
_cell.angle_alpha   90.00
_cell.angle_beta   90.00
_cell.angle_gamma   90.00
#
_symmetry.space_group_name_H-M   'P 1'
#
loop_
_entity.id
_entity.type
_entity.pdbx_description
1 polymer ?
#
loop_
_entity_poly.entity_id
_entity_poly.type
_entity_poly.pdbx_seq_one_letter_code
_entity_poly.pdbx_strand_id
1 'polypeptide(L)'
;MAFLPLLSTLVLATVSLAASILDAAAYSSASVIRRDVCIVGGGSSGTYSAIRLHDSGKTVAVVESRDRMGGHTNTYADPVTNATTDIGVVVFHNISIVKDYFARFDIPLTAAFTASNTLEVISNIDYRSGKVVAGVKFNDPSTALAAYALQLAKYPYLEAGFDLPQPVPTDLLLPFGDFVKKYALQDAVPTIFNFAQGIGDLLAQPSLYVLKLFGSQTLHDVITAGFLTTAHKDNSQLYRSAKAVLGQDVFLNTRVLATDRKGKYTKVLVQTPQGKKLIVAKKLIVAIPPKINNLGGFDLDASEKELFSQFKNAAYYTGILRHTGIPDNALIPNVEANSLYNLPQLPAIYDIDPTGIPGLLNVKFGSPYAIPDDEVRKQILAAVGRLGAAGSFNTSSAAELATFASHVPFELTVPKEAIAAGFYEKLYGLQGQRKTYYTGAAFHVHDSGLLWQFTEGLLPEILKDL
;
A
#
# COMPACT_ATOMS: atom_id res chain seq x y z
N MET A 1 58.24 -4.26 53.33
CA MET A 1 56.78 -4.41 53.36
C MET A 1 56.17 -3.39 52.42
N ALA A 2 55.66 -3.81 51.26
CA ALA A 2 54.58 -3.13 50.54
C ALA A 2 54.18 -3.99 49.33
N PHE A 3 52.89 -4.21 49.21
CA PHE A 3 52.20 -5.18 48.35
C PHE A 3 52.21 -4.81 46.86
N LEU A 4 52.37 -5.81 45.98
CA LEU A 4 51.81 -5.80 44.62
C LEU A 4 50.30 -6.11 44.71
N PRO A 5 49.42 -5.42 43.96
CA PRO A 5 48.14 -5.98 43.60
C PRO A 5 48.17 -6.51 42.16
N LEU A 6 47.74 -7.77 42.01
CA LEU A 6 47.29 -8.34 40.74
C LEU A 6 46.12 -7.51 40.21
N LEU A 7 46.22 -7.00 38.98
CA LEU A 7 45.04 -6.59 38.22
C LEU A 7 44.43 -7.84 37.58
N SER A 8 43.37 -8.35 38.20
CA SER A 8 42.49 -9.36 37.62
C SER A 8 41.70 -8.75 36.46
N THR A 9 41.89 -9.27 35.25
CA THR A 9 41.08 -8.98 34.08
C THR A 9 39.66 -9.52 34.29
N LEU A 10 38.71 -8.64 34.60
CA LEU A 10 37.29 -8.96 34.60
C LEU A 10 36.78 -8.91 33.15
N VAL A 11 36.82 -10.06 32.46
CA VAL A 11 36.08 -10.26 31.21
C VAL A 11 34.60 -10.34 31.59
N LEU A 12 33.87 -9.23 31.51
CA LEU A 12 32.41 -9.27 31.60
C LEU A 12 31.87 -10.04 30.39
N ALA A 13 31.34 -11.23 30.67
CA ALA A 13 30.55 -12.00 29.73
C ALA A 13 29.27 -11.21 29.38
N THR A 14 29.29 -10.47 28.27
CA THR A 14 28.08 -9.98 27.62
C THR A 14 27.45 -11.13 26.82
N VAL A 15 27.00 -12.17 27.50
CA VAL A 15 26.20 -13.24 26.89
C VAL A 15 24.72 -12.99 27.21
N SER A 16 24.02 -12.47 26.20
CA SER A 16 22.62 -12.78 25.87
C SER A 16 21.50 -12.44 26.86
N LEU A 17 21.17 -11.14 27.00
CA LEU A 17 19.83 -10.76 27.50
C LEU A 17 18.71 -11.14 26.50
N ALA A 18 19.03 -11.19 25.19
CA ALA A 18 18.07 -11.44 24.11
C ALA A 18 17.50 -12.87 24.08
N ALA A 19 18.28 -13.89 24.50
CA ALA A 19 17.77 -15.27 24.53
C ALA A 19 16.71 -15.51 25.63
N SER A 20 16.73 -14.72 26.72
CA SER A 20 15.82 -14.93 27.86
C SER A 20 14.37 -14.55 27.58
N ILE A 21 14.13 -13.50 26.78
CA ILE A 21 12.78 -12.96 26.55
C ILE A 21 11.96 -13.75 25.52
N LEU A 22 12.60 -14.65 24.76
CA LEU A 22 11.97 -15.52 23.76
C LEU A 22 11.93 -16.99 24.23
N ASP A 23 12.25 -17.26 25.50
CA ASP A 23 12.00 -18.56 26.10
C ASP A 23 10.53 -18.69 26.49
N ALA A 24 9.86 -19.75 26.01
CA ALA A 24 8.47 -20.01 26.37
C ALA A 24 8.31 -20.32 27.87
N ALA A 25 9.36 -20.84 28.53
CA ALA A 25 9.35 -21.07 29.97
C ALA A 25 9.31 -19.77 30.80
N ALA A 26 9.66 -18.63 30.21
CA ALA A 26 9.58 -17.32 30.85
C ALA A 26 8.15 -16.75 30.91
N TYR A 27 7.16 -17.43 30.31
CA TYR A 27 5.78 -16.98 30.22
C TYR A 27 4.81 -18.01 30.83
N SER A 28 3.69 -17.52 31.37
CA SER A 28 2.59 -18.41 31.73
C SER A 28 2.05 -19.12 30.49
N SER A 29 1.51 -20.32 30.66
CA SER A 29 0.94 -21.11 29.55
C SER A 29 -0.13 -20.33 28.76
N ALA A 30 -0.96 -19.53 29.44
CA ALA A 30 -1.97 -18.66 28.83
C ALA A 30 -1.38 -17.53 27.96
N SER A 31 -0.11 -17.18 28.16
CA SER A 31 0.60 -16.15 27.40
C SER A 31 1.41 -16.71 26.22
N VAL A 32 1.42 -18.03 26.04
CA VAL A 32 2.08 -18.71 24.91
C VAL A 32 1.03 -19.20 23.92
N ILE A 33 1.06 -18.64 22.71
CA ILE A 33 0.15 -19.00 21.63
C ILE A 33 0.90 -19.90 20.64
N ARG A 34 0.32 -21.06 20.31
CA ARG A 34 0.89 -21.99 19.32
C ARG A 34 0.00 -22.04 18.08
N ARG A 35 0.59 -21.84 16.89
CA ARG A 35 -0.13 -21.84 15.61
C ARG A 35 0.72 -22.48 14.51
N ASP A 36 0.11 -22.81 13.39
CA ASP A 36 0.87 -23.25 12.21
C ASP A 36 1.59 -22.04 11.60
N VAL A 37 0.90 -20.91 11.47
CA VAL A 37 1.44 -19.69 10.85
C VAL A 37 1.18 -18.44 11.70
N CYS A 38 2.23 -17.66 11.95
CA CYS A 38 2.09 -16.29 12.44
C CYS A 38 2.14 -15.32 11.24
N ILE A 39 1.24 -14.34 11.19
CA ILE A 39 1.12 -13.36 10.10
C ILE A 39 1.28 -11.98 10.71
N VAL A 40 2.27 -11.21 10.26
CA VAL A 40 2.48 -9.83 10.72
C VAL A 40 1.96 -8.86 9.66
N GLY A 41 0.93 -8.09 10.02
CA GLY A 41 0.17 -7.20 9.15
C GLY A 41 -1.18 -7.80 8.76
N GLY A 42 -2.27 -7.17 9.20
CA GLY A 42 -3.66 -7.48 8.84
C GLY A 42 -4.18 -6.60 7.70
N GLY A 43 -3.31 -6.23 6.75
CA GLY A 43 -3.67 -5.54 5.50
C GLY A 43 -4.11 -6.51 4.41
N SER A 44 -4.23 -6.03 3.16
CA SER A 44 -4.77 -6.82 2.03
C SER A 44 -4.16 -8.22 1.89
N SER A 45 -2.83 -8.31 1.75
CA SER A 45 -2.13 -9.60 1.60
C SER A 45 -2.17 -10.46 2.86
N GLY A 46 -2.06 -9.85 4.04
CA GLY A 46 -2.01 -10.58 5.30
C GLY A 46 -3.37 -11.19 5.68
N THR A 47 -4.46 -10.43 5.52
CA THR A 47 -5.82 -10.94 5.71
C THR A 47 -6.15 -12.02 4.68
N TYR A 48 -5.78 -11.83 3.41
CA TYR A 48 -5.99 -12.85 2.38
C TYR A 48 -5.23 -14.14 2.70
N SER A 49 -3.95 -14.03 3.11
CA SER A 49 -3.15 -15.17 3.58
C SER A 49 -3.83 -15.90 4.74
N ALA A 50 -4.31 -15.16 5.74
CA ALA A 50 -4.96 -15.72 6.93
C ALA A 50 -6.22 -16.52 6.58
N ILE A 51 -7.07 -15.98 5.69
CA ILE A 51 -8.29 -16.64 5.25
C ILE A 51 -7.98 -17.87 4.42
N ARG A 52 -7.04 -17.80 3.48
CA ARG A 52 -6.67 -18.98 2.68
C ARG A 52 -6.06 -20.11 3.52
N LEU A 53 -5.25 -19.78 4.52
CA LEU A 53 -4.70 -20.75 5.46
C LEU A 53 -5.80 -21.36 6.35
N HIS A 54 -6.72 -20.53 6.85
CA HIS A 54 -7.88 -20.97 7.61
C HIS A 54 -8.76 -21.93 6.79
N ASP A 55 -9.09 -21.57 5.55
CA ASP A 55 -9.88 -22.39 4.63
C ASP A 55 -9.14 -23.70 4.23
N SER A 56 -7.82 -23.73 4.38
CA SER A 56 -6.98 -24.94 4.24
C SER A 56 -6.85 -25.75 5.54
N GLY A 57 -7.63 -25.44 6.58
CA GLY A 57 -7.63 -26.13 7.86
C GLY A 57 -6.40 -25.86 8.74
N LYS A 58 -5.64 -24.78 8.49
CA LYS A 58 -4.46 -24.41 9.25
C LYS A 58 -4.77 -23.35 10.31
N THR A 59 -4.08 -23.42 11.44
CA THR A 59 -4.22 -22.45 12.53
C THR A 59 -3.33 -21.24 12.32
N VAL A 60 -3.87 -20.03 12.51
CA VAL A 60 -3.14 -18.77 12.29
C VAL A 60 -3.14 -17.87 13.52
N ALA A 61 -2.18 -16.95 13.59
CA ALA A 61 -2.24 -15.77 14.45
C ALA A 61 -1.90 -14.53 13.62
N VAL A 62 -2.82 -13.58 13.52
CA VAL A 62 -2.63 -12.32 12.79
C VAL A 62 -2.28 -11.21 13.77
N VAL A 63 -1.12 -10.60 13.61
CA VAL A 63 -0.64 -9.47 14.42
C VAL A 63 -0.86 -8.19 13.64
N GLU A 64 -1.74 -7.32 14.12
CA GLU A 64 -2.04 -6.04 13.49
C GLU A 64 -1.86 -4.89 14.48
N SER A 65 -1.09 -3.89 14.03
CA SER A 65 -0.73 -2.71 14.80
C SER A 65 -1.91 -1.78 15.09
N ARG A 66 -2.88 -1.70 14.17
CA ARG A 66 -4.06 -0.85 14.27
C ARG A 66 -5.19 -1.58 15.00
N ASP A 67 -6.23 -0.83 15.32
CA ASP A 67 -7.48 -1.31 15.91
C ASP A 67 -8.43 -1.98 14.89
N ARG A 68 -7.98 -2.13 13.63
CA ARG A 68 -8.74 -2.74 12.55
C ARG A 68 -7.82 -3.46 11.55
N MET A 69 -8.39 -4.41 10.82
CA MET A 69 -7.78 -4.97 9.60
C MET A 69 -8.10 -4.10 8.37
N GLY A 70 -7.42 -4.39 7.25
CA GLY A 70 -7.64 -3.77 5.94
C GLY A 70 -6.46 -2.95 5.43
N GLY A 71 -5.53 -2.55 6.30
CA GLY A 71 -4.35 -1.79 5.90
C GLY A 71 -4.74 -0.49 5.17
N HIS A 72 -4.42 -0.40 3.88
CA HIS A 72 -4.76 0.74 3.03
C HIS A 72 -6.25 0.82 2.65
N THR A 73 -7.06 -0.22 2.88
CA THR A 73 -8.51 -0.09 2.69
C THR A 73 -9.09 0.68 3.87
N ASN A 74 -9.68 1.84 3.57
CA ASN A 74 -10.31 2.75 4.52
C ASN A 74 -11.67 3.18 3.95
N THR A 75 -12.71 3.03 4.76
CA THR A 75 -14.07 3.48 4.42
C THR A 75 -14.53 4.44 5.52
N TYR A 76 -14.98 5.62 5.13
CA TYR A 76 -15.63 6.58 6.01
C TYR A 76 -17.12 6.25 6.09
N ALA A 77 -17.67 6.28 7.31
CA ALA A 77 -19.11 6.22 7.54
C ALA A 77 -19.57 7.59 8.05
N ASP A 78 -20.49 8.22 7.33
CA ASP A 78 -21.05 9.50 7.72
C ASP A 78 -21.97 9.33 8.93
N PRO A 79 -21.69 9.98 10.08
CA PRO A 79 -22.49 9.79 11.29
C PRO A 79 -23.92 10.36 11.18
N VAL A 80 -24.22 11.19 10.17
CA VAL A 80 -25.55 11.79 9.97
C VAL A 80 -26.44 10.88 9.14
N THR A 81 -25.95 10.40 7.99
CA THR A 81 -26.72 9.61 7.04
C THR A 81 -26.51 8.11 7.16
N ASN A 82 -25.46 7.67 7.87
CA ASN A 82 -24.91 6.30 7.84
C ASN A 82 -24.45 5.82 6.45
N ALA A 83 -24.42 6.69 5.44
CA ALA A 83 -23.84 6.37 4.15
C ALA A 83 -22.32 6.22 4.27
N THR A 84 -21.75 5.36 3.45
CA THR A 84 -20.31 5.09 3.44
C THR A 84 -19.67 5.54 2.12
N THR A 85 -18.39 5.89 2.20
CA THR A 85 -17.56 6.18 1.03
C THR A 85 -16.12 5.71 1.27
N ASP A 86 -15.50 5.15 0.26
CA ASP A 86 -14.14 4.63 0.34
C ASP A 86 -13.11 5.74 0.12
N ILE A 87 -12.20 5.90 1.08
CA ILE A 87 -11.13 6.91 1.03
C ILE A 87 -9.76 6.28 0.78
N GLY A 88 -9.67 4.95 0.80
CA GLY A 88 -8.43 4.21 0.58
C GLY A 88 -8.45 3.50 -0.76
N VAL A 89 -8.73 2.19 -0.74
CA VAL A 89 -8.97 1.40 -1.95
C VAL A 89 -10.39 1.67 -2.43
N VAL A 90 -10.54 2.26 -3.61
CA VAL A 90 -11.83 2.67 -4.18
C VAL A 90 -12.39 1.61 -5.15
N VAL A 91 -11.50 0.93 -5.88
CA VAL A 91 -11.86 -0.01 -6.94
C VAL A 91 -11.01 -1.28 -6.90
N PHE A 92 -11.52 -2.34 -7.54
CA PHE A 92 -10.85 -3.61 -7.75
C PHE A 92 -10.95 -4.03 -9.22
N HIS A 93 -9.97 -4.80 -9.68
CA HIS A 93 -9.99 -5.42 -11.01
C HIS A 93 -11.20 -6.36 -11.20
N ASN A 94 -11.71 -6.45 -12.44
CA ASN A 94 -12.84 -7.31 -12.80
C ASN A 94 -12.40 -8.75 -13.10
N ILE A 95 -11.70 -9.39 -12.15
CA ILE A 95 -11.07 -10.71 -12.29
C ILE A 95 -11.62 -11.73 -11.29
N SER A 96 -11.45 -13.03 -11.57
CA SER A 96 -12.05 -14.12 -10.77
C SER A 96 -11.63 -14.09 -9.32
N ILE A 97 -10.34 -13.92 -9.01
CA ILE A 97 -9.87 -13.91 -7.60
C ILE A 97 -10.54 -12.81 -6.76
N VAL A 98 -10.88 -11.66 -7.37
CA VAL A 98 -11.63 -10.60 -6.69
C VAL A 98 -13.06 -11.08 -6.44
N LYS A 99 -13.76 -11.54 -7.49
CA LYS A 99 -15.14 -12.03 -7.38
C LYS A 99 -15.26 -13.16 -6.36
N ASP A 100 -14.36 -14.14 -6.41
CA ASP A 100 -14.35 -15.31 -5.55
C ASP A 100 -14.08 -14.92 -4.09
N TYR A 101 -13.15 -14.00 -3.84
CA TYR A 101 -12.83 -13.58 -2.47
C TYR A 101 -13.95 -12.75 -1.84
N PHE A 102 -14.62 -11.88 -2.60
CA PHE A 102 -15.81 -11.18 -2.10
C PHE A 102 -17.01 -12.13 -1.92
N ALA A 103 -17.21 -13.07 -2.85
CA ALA A 103 -18.26 -14.09 -2.76
C ALA A 103 -18.08 -15.01 -1.54
N ARG A 104 -16.84 -15.30 -1.13
CA ARG A 104 -16.53 -16.06 0.10
C ARG A 104 -17.16 -15.46 1.37
N PHE A 105 -17.50 -14.17 1.35
CA PHE A 105 -18.14 -13.46 2.47
C PHE A 105 -19.53 -12.92 2.14
N ASP A 106 -20.15 -13.37 1.05
CA ASP A 106 -21.45 -12.90 0.57
C ASP A 106 -21.52 -11.37 0.39
N ILE A 107 -20.41 -10.77 -0.06
CA ILE A 107 -20.34 -9.32 -0.30
C ILE A 107 -20.61 -9.05 -1.79
N PRO A 108 -21.74 -8.39 -2.12
CA PRO A 108 -22.07 -8.08 -3.50
C PRO A 108 -21.12 -7.03 -4.10
N LEU A 109 -20.63 -7.31 -5.30
CA LEU A 109 -19.87 -6.38 -6.13
C LEU A 109 -20.77 -5.73 -7.18
N THR A 110 -20.44 -4.50 -7.56
CA THR A 110 -21.06 -3.75 -8.65
C THR A 110 -19.98 -3.04 -9.49
N ALA A 111 -20.34 -2.53 -10.67
CA ALA A 111 -19.44 -1.70 -11.46
C ALA A 111 -19.14 -0.38 -10.73
N ALA A 112 -17.86 0.01 -10.65
CA ALA A 112 -17.44 1.23 -9.96
C ALA A 112 -17.79 2.50 -10.74
N PHE A 113 -17.70 2.44 -12.07
CA PHE A 113 -18.02 3.52 -12.99
C PHE A 113 -19.11 3.04 -13.95
N THR A 114 -20.26 3.71 -13.99
CA THR A 114 -21.27 3.48 -15.04
C THR A 114 -21.12 4.55 -16.12
N ALA A 115 -21.47 4.25 -17.37
CA ALA A 115 -21.40 5.20 -18.48
C ALA A 115 -22.24 6.49 -18.26
N SER A 116 -23.20 6.47 -17.33
CA SER A 116 -23.99 7.63 -16.90
C SER A 116 -23.33 8.49 -15.82
N ASN A 117 -22.24 8.00 -15.21
CA ASN A 117 -21.56 8.61 -14.06
C ASN A 117 -20.21 9.22 -14.46
N THR A 118 -20.04 9.66 -15.71
CA THR A 118 -18.89 10.51 -16.04
C THR A 118 -19.02 11.79 -15.23
N LEU A 119 -18.30 11.86 -14.11
CA LEU A 119 -18.17 13.09 -13.33
C LEU A 119 -17.67 14.16 -14.28
N GLU A 120 -18.52 15.16 -14.54
CA GLU A 120 -18.13 16.28 -15.37
C GLU A 120 -17.04 17.05 -14.63
N VAL A 121 -15.85 17.15 -15.25
CA VAL A 121 -14.78 17.97 -14.70
C VAL A 121 -15.28 19.41 -14.68
N ILE A 122 -15.58 19.91 -13.50
CA ILE A 122 -16.13 21.26 -13.35
C ILE A 122 -15.03 22.29 -13.60
N SER A 123 -13.79 22.03 -13.16
CA SER A 123 -12.64 22.92 -13.40
C SER A 123 -11.30 22.21 -13.21
N ASN A 124 -10.37 22.43 -14.13
CA ASN A 124 -8.95 22.14 -13.92
C ASN A 124 -8.34 23.26 -13.06
N ILE A 125 -7.66 22.91 -11.98
CA ILE A 125 -7.12 23.88 -11.01
C ILE A 125 -5.62 23.70 -10.85
N ASP A 126 -4.89 24.81 -10.78
CA ASP A 126 -3.54 24.80 -10.20
C ASP A 126 -3.67 25.07 -8.69
N TYR A 127 -3.51 24.02 -7.87
CA TYR A 127 -3.67 24.14 -6.41
C TYR A 127 -2.58 24.95 -5.71
N ARG A 128 -1.50 25.34 -6.40
CA ARG A 128 -0.47 26.24 -5.86
C ARG A 128 -0.96 27.68 -5.85
N SER A 129 -1.57 28.11 -6.96
CA SER A 129 -2.15 29.45 -7.10
C SER A 129 -3.62 29.54 -6.70
N GLY A 130 -4.31 28.40 -6.67
CA GLY A 130 -5.75 28.29 -6.46
C GLY A 130 -6.59 28.68 -7.69
N LYS A 131 -5.97 28.97 -8.83
CA LYS A 131 -6.63 29.51 -10.03
C LYS A 131 -7.10 28.41 -10.98
N VAL A 132 -8.20 28.69 -11.69
CA VAL A 132 -8.65 27.89 -12.84
C VAL A 132 -7.61 27.94 -13.95
N VAL A 133 -7.27 26.76 -14.48
CA VAL A 133 -6.39 26.62 -15.64
C VAL A 133 -7.25 26.54 -16.90
N ALA A 134 -7.47 27.70 -17.52
CA ALA A 134 -8.29 27.81 -18.72
C ALA A 134 -7.59 27.20 -19.95
N GLY A 135 -8.38 26.58 -20.83
CA GLY A 135 -7.92 26.17 -22.17
C GLY A 135 -7.06 24.89 -22.21
N VAL A 136 -6.86 24.20 -21.09
CA VAL A 136 -6.21 22.87 -21.10
C VAL A 136 -7.15 21.89 -21.80
N LYS A 137 -6.65 21.30 -22.88
CA LYS A 137 -7.30 20.19 -23.59
C LYS A 137 -6.34 19.02 -23.59
N PHE A 138 -6.75 17.93 -22.98
CA PHE A 138 -6.06 16.66 -23.11
C PHE A 138 -6.44 16.05 -24.46
N ASN A 139 -5.44 15.58 -25.20
CA ASN A 139 -5.68 14.83 -26.44
C ASN A 139 -6.36 13.49 -26.12
N ASP A 140 -7.02 12.91 -27.12
CA ASP A 140 -7.56 11.55 -26.99
C ASP A 140 -6.40 10.56 -26.73
N PRO A 141 -6.40 9.86 -25.58
CA PRO A 141 -5.29 8.98 -25.21
C PRO A 141 -5.31 7.65 -25.99
N SER A 142 -6.35 7.34 -26.77
CA SER A 142 -6.60 6.01 -27.34
C SER A 142 -5.42 5.43 -28.13
N THR A 143 -4.83 6.22 -29.05
CA THR A 143 -3.67 5.77 -29.85
C THR A 143 -2.44 5.53 -28.98
N ALA A 144 -2.16 6.43 -28.03
CA ALA A 144 -1.03 6.32 -27.13
C ALA A 144 -1.20 5.14 -26.14
N LEU A 145 -2.41 4.87 -25.66
CA LEU A 145 -2.72 3.72 -24.81
C LEU A 145 -2.57 2.40 -25.58
N ALA A 146 -2.98 2.35 -26.85
CA ALA A 146 -2.72 1.19 -27.70
C ALA A 146 -1.20 0.96 -27.91
N ALA A 147 -0.43 2.02 -28.14
CA ALA A 147 1.03 1.93 -28.24
C ALA A 147 1.69 1.51 -26.91
N TYR A 148 1.14 1.96 -25.78
CA TYR A 148 1.56 1.53 -24.44
C TYR A 148 1.25 0.05 -24.19
N ALA A 149 0.09 -0.44 -24.61
CA ALA A 149 -0.27 -1.86 -24.56
C ALA A 149 0.76 -2.74 -25.29
N LEU A 150 1.24 -2.29 -26.47
CA LEU A 150 2.30 -2.98 -27.21
C LEU A 150 3.63 -3.03 -26.45
N GLN A 151 3.91 -2.07 -25.56
CA GLN A 151 5.08 -2.13 -24.70
C GLN A 151 4.86 -3.08 -23.52
N LEU A 152 3.72 -3.02 -22.85
CA LEU A 152 3.36 -3.93 -21.76
C LEU A 152 3.43 -5.41 -22.20
N ALA A 153 2.96 -5.72 -23.41
CA ALA A 153 3.01 -7.06 -23.99
C ALA A 153 4.42 -7.66 -24.10
N LYS A 154 5.49 -6.84 -24.05
CA LYS A 154 6.88 -7.32 -24.05
C LYS A 154 7.34 -7.81 -22.68
N TYR A 155 6.63 -7.48 -21.61
CA TYR A 155 7.02 -7.73 -20.22
C TYR A 155 5.90 -8.45 -19.43
N PRO A 156 5.35 -9.58 -19.92
CA PRO A 156 4.19 -10.23 -19.30
C PRO A 156 4.44 -10.70 -17.87
N TYR A 157 5.70 -10.95 -17.50
CA TYR A 157 6.10 -11.34 -16.14
C TYR A 157 5.85 -10.27 -15.07
N LEU A 158 5.68 -9.00 -15.46
CA LEU A 158 5.39 -7.90 -14.52
C LEU A 158 4.01 -8.01 -13.87
N GLU A 159 3.05 -8.70 -14.50
CA GLU A 159 1.73 -8.97 -13.91
C GLU A 159 1.82 -9.96 -12.73
N ALA A 160 2.81 -10.87 -12.76
CA ALA A 160 2.98 -11.88 -11.72
C ALA A 160 3.84 -11.39 -10.54
N GLY A 161 4.73 -10.43 -10.76
CA GLY A 161 5.67 -9.95 -9.74
C GLY A 161 6.87 -9.21 -10.31
N PHE A 162 8.05 -9.43 -9.74
CA PHE A 162 9.34 -8.90 -10.14
C PHE A 162 10.29 -10.04 -10.58
N ASP A 163 9.76 -11.03 -11.30
CA ASP A 163 10.56 -12.09 -11.91
C ASP A 163 11.27 -11.55 -13.17
N LEU A 164 12.25 -10.67 -12.95
CA LEU A 164 12.95 -9.94 -14.00
C LEU A 164 14.05 -10.82 -14.63
N PRO A 165 14.18 -10.84 -15.97
CA PRO A 165 15.29 -11.55 -16.61
C PRO A 165 16.63 -10.85 -16.37
N GLN A 166 17.73 -11.60 -16.54
CA GLN A 166 19.10 -11.08 -16.49
C GLN A 166 19.78 -11.19 -17.86
N PRO A 167 20.31 -10.08 -18.43
CA PRO A 167 20.27 -8.71 -17.90
C PRO A 167 18.84 -8.12 -17.93
N VAL A 168 18.54 -7.24 -16.97
CA VAL A 168 17.26 -6.52 -16.92
C VAL A 168 17.11 -5.67 -18.19
N PRO A 169 15.96 -5.73 -18.91
CA PRO A 169 15.74 -4.93 -20.12
C PRO A 169 15.93 -3.44 -19.84
N THR A 170 16.75 -2.79 -20.67
CA THR A 170 17.16 -1.40 -20.45
C THR A 170 15.97 -0.44 -20.40
N ASP A 171 14.89 -0.74 -21.12
CA ASP A 171 13.65 0.03 -21.11
C ASP A 171 12.97 0.08 -19.74
N LEU A 172 13.03 -1.00 -18.96
CA LEU A 172 12.47 -1.03 -17.60
C LEU A 172 13.27 -0.16 -16.62
N LEU A 173 14.53 0.15 -16.97
CA LEU A 173 15.43 0.97 -16.17
C LEU A 173 15.40 2.47 -16.55
N LEU A 174 14.75 2.82 -17.66
CA LEU A 174 14.61 4.22 -18.08
C LEU A 174 13.71 4.99 -17.10
N PRO A 175 14.02 6.26 -16.79
CA PRO A 175 13.02 7.17 -16.26
C PRO A 175 11.80 7.15 -17.17
N PHE A 176 10.60 7.07 -16.59
CA PHE A 176 9.37 6.91 -17.36
C PHE A 176 9.15 8.07 -18.36
N GLY A 177 9.58 9.28 -18.04
CA GLY A 177 9.54 10.40 -18.98
C GLY A 177 10.36 10.17 -20.26
N ASP A 178 11.47 9.44 -20.18
CA ASP A 178 12.27 9.08 -21.35
C ASP A 178 11.66 7.89 -22.11
N PHE A 179 11.04 6.95 -21.40
CA PHE A 179 10.24 5.89 -22.00
C PHE A 179 9.05 6.45 -22.80
N VAL A 180 8.35 7.44 -22.25
CA VAL A 180 7.25 8.16 -22.93
C VAL A 180 7.74 8.82 -24.22
N LYS A 181 8.88 9.51 -24.19
CA LYS A 181 9.48 10.11 -25.40
C LYS A 181 9.85 9.05 -26.44
N LYS A 182 10.49 7.97 -26.00
CA LYS A 182 10.98 6.88 -26.87
C LYS A 182 9.85 6.24 -27.67
N TYR A 183 8.66 6.09 -27.07
CA TYR A 183 7.52 5.39 -27.68
C TYR A 183 6.37 6.30 -28.08
N ALA A 184 6.56 7.63 -28.03
CA ALA A 184 5.54 8.62 -28.34
C ALA A 184 4.22 8.40 -27.58
N LEU A 185 4.30 8.30 -26.25
CA LEU A 185 3.18 7.99 -25.36
C LEU A 185 2.61 9.20 -24.62
N GLN A 186 2.90 10.41 -25.10
CA GLN A 186 2.64 11.68 -24.39
C GLN A 186 1.16 11.81 -24.02
N ASP A 187 0.26 11.44 -24.94
CA ASP A 187 -1.18 11.56 -24.75
C ASP A 187 -1.74 10.54 -23.75
N ALA A 188 -1.01 9.46 -23.43
CA ALA A 188 -1.42 8.50 -22.40
C ALA A 188 -1.04 8.97 -20.98
N VAL A 189 -0.09 9.90 -20.84
CA VAL A 189 0.47 10.28 -19.53
C VAL A 189 -0.57 10.78 -18.54
N PRO A 190 -1.53 11.67 -18.89
CA PRO A 190 -2.55 12.12 -17.95
C PRO A 190 -3.40 10.96 -17.40
N THR A 191 -3.79 10.01 -18.27
CA THR A 191 -4.53 8.81 -17.87
C THR A 191 -3.69 7.93 -16.95
N ILE A 192 -2.43 7.67 -17.29
CA ILE A 192 -1.52 6.87 -16.47
C ILE A 192 -1.35 7.53 -15.09
N PHE A 193 -1.12 8.85 -15.04
CA PHE A 193 -0.98 9.60 -13.80
C PHE A 193 -2.22 9.51 -12.90
N ASN A 194 -3.42 9.55 -13.50
CA ASN A 194 -4.67 9.44 -12.75
C ASN A 194 -4.82 8.09 -12.03
N PHE A 195 -4.34 7.00 -12.62
CA PHE A 195 -4.41 5.66 -12.01
C PHE A 195 -3.15 5.27 -11.24
N ALA A 196 -2.01 5.94 -11.48
CA ALA A 196 -0.73 5.70 -10.82
C ALA A 196 -0.47 6.68 -9.65
N GLN A 197 -1.52 7.16 -8.98
CA GLN A 197 -1.38 8.06 -7.83
C GLN A 197 -0.62 7.39 -6.67
N GLY A 198 0.12 8.18 -5.90
CA GLY A 198 0.95 7.73 -4.79
C GLY A 198 2.37 7.30 -5.17
N ILE A 199 2.68 7.14 -6.47
CA ILE A 199 4.01 6.73 -6.96
C ILE A 199 5.11 7.80 -6.80
N GLY A 200 4.75 9.02 -6.38
CA GLY A 200 5.66 10.17 -6.33
C GLY A 200 5.82 10.83 -7.71
N ASP A 201 7.04 11.25 -8.06
CA ASP A 201 7.33 11.85 -9.37
C ASP A 201 7.28 10.80 -10.48
N LEU A 202 6.12 10.66 -11.12
CA LEU A 202 5.83 9.66 -12.16
C LEU A 202 6.91 9.62 -13.26
N LEU A 203 7.37 10.78 -13.74
CA LEU A 203 8.27 10.85 -14.89
C LEU A 203 9.71 10.49 -14.53
N ALA A 204 10.09 10.65 -13.25
CA ALA A 204 11.41 10.30 -12.74
C ALA A 204 11.52 8.83 -12.30
N GLN A 205 10.40 8.13 -12.07
CA GLN A 205 10.43 6.72 -11.68
C GLN A 205 11.02 5.83 -12.77
N PRO A 206 11.80 4.78 -12.42
CA PRO A 206 12.08 3.70 -13.35
C PRO A 206 10.78 3.14 -13.94
N SER A 207 10.76 2.97 -15.26
CA SER A 207 9.58 2.53 -16.02
C SER A 207 9.01 1.22 -15.48
N LEU A 208 9.85 0.35 -14.91
CA LEU A 208 9.43 -0.85 -14.17
C LEU A 208 8.24 -0.59 -13.22
N TYR A 209 8.32 0.45 -12.38
CA TYR A 209 7.30 0.71 -11.37
C TYR A 209 6.01 1.23 -11.98
N VAL A 210 6.12 2.11 -12.99
CA VAL A 210 4.95 2.64 -13.70
C VAL A 210 4.23 1.53 -14.47
N LEU A 211 4.98 0.65 -15.15
CA LEU A 211 4.43 -0.49 -15.88
C LEU A 211 3.82 -1.55 -14.96
N LYS A 212 4.19 -1.61 -13.68
CA LYS A 212 3.51 -2.46 -12.70
C LYS A 212 2.24 -1.82 -12.14
N LEU A 213 2.30 -0.53 -11.78
CA LEU A 213 1.16 0.17 -11.16
C LEU A 213 0.04 0.42 -12.19
N PHE A 214 0.41 0.80 -13.41
CA PHE A 214 -0.48 0.88 -14.56
C PHE A 214 -0.13 -0.21 -15.58
N GLY A 215 -0.30 -1.45 -15.14
CA GLY A 215 -0.02 -2.66 -15.93
C GLY A 215 -1.12 -3.04 -16.91
N SER A 216 -0.99 -4.25 -17.47
CA SER A 216 -1.87 -4.80 -18.49
C SER A 216 -3.29 -4.98 -17.96
N GLN A 217 -3.43 -5.46 -16.72
CA GLN A 217 -4.75 -5.62 -16.11
C GLN A 217 -5.44 -4.26 -15.88
N THR A 218 -4.72 -3.26 -15.34
CA THR A 218 -5.26 -1.90 -15.16
C THR A 218 -5.67 -1.29 -16.48
N LEU A 219 -4.83 -1.41 -17.51
CA LEU A 219 -5.13 -0.91 -18.86
C LEU A 219 -6.37 -1.59 -19.46
N HIS A 220 -6.51 -2.90 -19.28
CA HIS A 220 -7.66 -3.66 -19.75
C HIS A 220 -8.95 -3.21 -19.06
N ASP A 221 -8.93 -2.97 -17.75
CA ASP A 221 -10.10 -2.48 -17.02
C ASP A 221 -10.46 -1.05 -17.41
N VAL A 222 -9.47 -0.19 -17.69
CA VAL A 222 -9.70 1.19 -18.17
C VAL A 222 -10.37 1.20 -19.56
N ILE A 223 -9.92 0.34 -20.48
CA ILE A 223 -10.35 0.40 -21.89
C ILE A 223 -11.57 -0.50 -22.17
N THR A 224 -11.73 -1.60 -21.44
CA THR A 224 -12.66 -2.68 -21.84
C THR A 224 -13.51 -3.21 -20.69
N ALA A 225 -12.91 -3.71 -19.61
CA ALA A 225 -13.64 -4.53 -18.65
C ALA A 225 -14.36 -3.73 -17.54
N GLY A 226 -13.93 -2.49 -17.30
CA GLY A 226 -14.36 -1.70 -16.16
C GLY A 226 -13.87 -2.23 -14.82
N PHE A 227 -13.94 -1.40 -13.79
CA PHE A 227 -13.59 -1.79 -12.43
C PHE A 227 -14.81 -2.20 -11.61
N LEU A 228 -14.57 -2.98 -10.56
CA LEU A 228 -15.56 -3.35 -9.55
C LEU A 228 -15.38 -2.55 -8.26
N THR A 229 -16.47 -2.40 -7.52
CA THR A 229 -16.49 -1.94 -6.13
C THR A 229 -17.59 -2.67 -5.37
N THR A 230 -17.67 -2.52 -4.05
CA THR A 230 -18.77 -3.11 -3.29
C THR A 230 -20.09 -2.37 -3.58
N ALA A 231 -21.19 -3.12 -3.72
CA ALA A 231 -22.51 -2.50 -3.88
C ALA A 231 -22.93 -1.67 -2.67
N HIS A 232 -22.34 -1.97 -1.50
CA HIS A 232 -22.54 -1.24 -0.26
C HIS A 232 -21.68 0.03 -0.13
N LYS A 233 -20.75 0.30 -1.07
CA LYS A 233 -19.77 1.40 -0.98
C LYS A 233 -18.95 1.36 0.33
N ASP A 234 -18.56 0.15 0.71
CA ASP A 234 -17.78 -0.14 1.91
C ASP A 234 -16.80 -1.28 1.64
N ASN A 235 -15.67 -0.94 1.05
CA ASN A 235 -14.62 -1.91 0.77
C ASN A 235 -13.96 -2.43 2.07
N SER A 236 -14.11 -1.72 3.19
CA SER A 236 -13.66 -2.20 4.51
C SER A 236 -14.49 -3.36 5.04
N GLN A 237 -15.70 -3.60 4.51
CA GLN A 237 -16.57 -4.72 4.88
C GLN A 237 -15.85 -6.07 4.72
N LEU A 238 -15.08 -6.26 3.64
CA LEU A 238 -14.31 -7.47 3.37
C LEU A 238 -13.44 -7.87 4.58
N TYR A 239 -12.74 -6.91 5.15
CA TYR A 239 -11.82 -7.13 6.26
C TYR A 239 -12.55 -7.33 7.59
N ARG A 240 -13.71 -6.70 7.78
CA ARG A 240 -14.55 -6.95 8.95
C ARG A 240 -15.15 -8.37 8.90
N SER A 241 -15.60 -8.83 7.73
CA SER A 241 -16.07 -10.20 7.51
C SER A 241 -14.95 -11.22 7.73
N ALA A 242 -13.76 -10.97 7.19
CA ALA A 242 -12.59 -11.80 7.45
C ALA A 242 -12.23 -11.86 8.95
N LYS A 243 -12.32 -10.73 9.67
CA LYS A 243 -12.11 -10.70 11.12
C LYS A 243 -13.13 -11.56 11.86
N ALA A 244 -14.38 -11.54 11.44
CA ALA A 244 -15.44 -12.33 12.06
C ALA A 244 -15.17 -13.83 11.93
N VAL A 245 -14.65 -14.27 10.78
CA VAL A 245 -14.22 -15.68 10.56
C VAL A 245 -13.02 -16.05 11.44
N LEU A 246 -11.99 -15.20 11.49
CA LEU A 246 -10.76 -15.48 12.24
C LEU A 246 -10.92 -15.33 13.77
N GLY A 247 -11.90 -14.56 14.23
CA GLY A 247 -12.25 -14.43 15.65
C GLY A 247 -11.08 -14.01 16.54
N GLN A 248 -10.74 -14.88 17.51
CA GLN A 248 -9.70 -14.63 18.52
C GLN A 248 -8.27 -14.80 18.01
N ASP A 249 -8.09 -15.26 16.77
CA ASP A 249 -6.77 -15.39 16.14
C ASP A 249 -6.22 -14.06 15.59
N VAL A 250 -7.00 -12.97 15.67
CA VAL A 250 -6.59 -11.62 15.27
C VAL A 250 -6.25 -10.77 16.49
N PHE A 251 -4.97 -10.41 16.61
CA PHE A 251 -4.43 -9.54 17.66
C PHE A 251 -4.31 -8.12 17.13
N LEU A 252 -5.35 -7.31 17.35
CA LEU A 252 -5.37 -5.88 17.03
C LEU A 252 -4.62 -5.06 18.07
N ASN A 253 -4.26 -3.82 17.75
CA ASN A 253 -3.50 -2.91 18.62
C ASN A 253 -2.22 -3.58 19.17
N THR A 254 -1.59 -4.41 18.34
CA THR A 254 -0.51 -5.30 18.76
C THR A 254 0.74 -5.05 17.91
N ARG A 255 1.88 -4.87 18.58
CA ARG A 255 3.18 -4.68 17.91
C ARG A 255 4.15 -5.81 18.22
N VAL A 256 5.00 -6.13 17.26
CA VAL A 256 6.13 -7.04 17.46
C VAL A 256 7.19 -6.35 18.33
N LEU A 257 7.74 -7.07 19.30
CA LEU A 257 8.85 -6.61 20.15
C LEU A 257 10.16 -7.32 19.84
N ALA A 258 10.09 -8.62 19.56
CA ALA A 258 11.24 -9.45 19.25
C ALA A 258 10.84 -10.66 18.40
N THR A 259 11.71 -11.11 17.50
CA THR A 259 11.56 -12.39 16.79
C THR A 259 12.79 -13.29 16.95
N ASP A 260 12.58 -14.59 16.91
CA ASP A 260 13.64 -15.59 16.69
C ASP A 260 13.16 -16.60 15.64
N ARG A 261 13.89 -16.69 14.53
CA ARG A 261 13.56 -17.52 13.37
C ARG A 261 14.61 -18.62 13.11
N LYS A 262 15.60 -18.77 13.99
CA LYS A 262 16.73 -19.70 13.80
C LYS A 262 16.38 -21.13 14.22
N GLY A 263 15.49 -21.31 15.19
CA GLY A 263 15.10 -22.62 15.71
C GLY A 263 14.15 -23.43 14.82
N LYS A 264 13.59 -24.52 15.37
CA LYS A 264 12.57 -25.35 14.70
C LYS A 264 11.28 -24.59 14.40
N TYR A 265 10.92 -23.65 15.27
CA TYR A 265 9.76 -22.78 15.14
C TYR A 265 10.22 -21.34 15.01
N THR A 266 9.38 -20.51 14.42
CA THR A 266 9.44 -19.06 14.56
C THR A 266 8.83 -18.66 15.91
N LYS A 267 9.46 -17.71 16.59
CA LYS A 267 8.96 -17.13 17.83
C LYS A 267 8.77 -15.63 17.62
N VAL A 268 7.61 -15.10 17.96
CA VAL A 268 7.26 -13.69 17.83
C VAL A 268 6.72 -13.22 19.17
N LEU A 269 7.51 -12.44 19.89
CA LEU A 269 7.06 -11.76 21.10
C LEU A 269 6.31 -10.50 20.68
N VAL A 270 5.07 -10.38 21.14
CA VAL A 270 4.21 -9.23 20.84
C VAL A 270 3.76 -8.53 22.11
N GLN A 271 3.52 -7.22 22.00
CA GLN A 271 2.80 -6.44 23.00
C GLN A 271 1.35 -6.28 22.56
N THR A 272 0.40 -6.92 23.26
CA THR A 272 -1.03 -6.68 23.09
C THR A 272 -1.53 -5.67 24.14
N PRO A 273 -2.76 -5.15 24.03
CA PRO A 273 -3.33 -4.28 25.06
C PRO A 273 -3.47 -4.96 26.43
N GLN A 274 -3.53 -6.30 26.47
CA GLN A 274 -3.67 -7.10 27.69
C GLN A 274 -2.33 -7.58 28.25
N GLY A 275 -1.21 -7.26 27.61
CA GLY A 275 0.13 -7.65 28.04
C GLY A 275 0.95 -8.32 26.93
N LYS A 276 2.13 -8.82 27.32
CA LYS A 276 3.02 -9.51 26.39
C LYS A 276 2.51 -10.93 26.11
N LYS A 277 2.59 -11.36 24.85
CA LYS A 277 2.32 -12.74 24.44
C LYS A 277 3.43 -13.26 23.54
N LEU A 278 3.78 -14.52 23.70
CA LEU A 278 4.75 -15.21 22.84
C LEU A 278 4.00 -16.10 21.86
N ILE A 279 4.05 -15.76 20.57
CA ILE A 279 3.53 -16.60 19.50
C ILE A 279 4.64 -17.52 19.01
N VAL A 280 4.40 -18.83 19.04
CA VAL A 280 5.29 -19.86 18.52
C VAL A 280 4.62 -20.51 17.32
N ALA A 281 5.18 -20.33 16.13
CA ALA A 281 4.59 -20.82 14.89
C ALA A 281 5.57 -21.61 14.03
N LYS A 282 5.08 -22.55 13.20
CA LYS A 282 5.93 -23.30 12.27
C LYS A 282 6.50 -22.38 11.19
N LYS A 283 5.70 -21.43 10.70
CA LYS A 283 6.07 -20.45 9.67
C LYS A 283 5.65 -19.02 10.06
N LEU A 284 6.33 -18.04 9.47
CA LEU A 284 6.03 -16.61 9.60
C LEU A 284 5.72 -16.03 8.22
N ILE A 285 4.61 -15.30 8.10
CA ILE A 285 4.32 -14.44 6.94
C ILE A 285 4.50 -12.99 7.38
N VAL A 286 5.31 -12.23 6.63
CA VAL A 286 5.49 -10.79 6.83
C VAL A 286 4.76 -10.07 5.69
N ALA A 287 3.67 -9.40 6.03
CA ALA A 287 2.79 -8.66 5.11
C ALA A 287 2.81 -7.15 5.35
N ILE A 288 3.77 -6.65 6.15
CA ILE A 288 4.04 -5.22 6.35
C ILE A 288 5.15 -4.75 5.39
N PRO A 289 5.20 -3.46 5.02
CA PRO A 289 6.28 -2.94 4.19
C PRO A 289 7.65 -3.16 4.87
N PRO A 290 8.61 -3.86 4.23
CA PRO A 290 9.88 -4.26 4.82
C PRO A 290 10.89 -3.09 4.85
N LYS A 291 10.51 -1.98 5.47
CA LYS A 291 11.43 -0.89 5.81
C LYS A 291 12.11 -1.22 7.14
N ILE A 292 13.40 -0.89 7.26
CA ILE A 292 14.19 -1.17 8.48
C ILE A 292 13.51 -0.66 9.76
N ASN A 293 12.90 0.53 9.72
CA ASN A 293 12.17 1.11 10.85
C ASN A 293 10.86 0.37 11.18
N ASN A 294 10.20 -0.25 10.20
CA ASN A 294 9.00 -1.08 10.42
C ASN A 294 9.33 -2.46 10.99
N LEU A 295 10.58 -2.90 10.82
CA LEU A 295 11.08 -4.21 11.24
C LEU A 295 11.82 -4.14 12.59
N GLY A 296 11.55 -3.12 13.40
CA GLY A 296 12.00 -3.06 14.78
C GLY A 296 11.60 -4.31 15.56
N GLY A 297 12.58 -4.96 16.20
CA GLY A 297 12.37 -6.24 16.90
C GLY A 297 12.55 -7.49 16.03
N PHE A 298 12.65 -7.37 14.71
CA PHE A 298 12.97 -8.53 13.87
C PHE A 298 14.45 -8.89 13.97
N ASP A 299 14.75 -10.19 14.07
CA ASP A 299 16.09 -10.76 14.02
C ASP A 299 16.63 -10.84 12.58
N LEU A 300 16.68 -9.71 11.89
CA LEU A 300 17.12 -9.63 10.50
C LEU A 300 18.57 -10.10 10.34
N ASP A 301 18.83 -10.95 9.35
CA ASP A 301 20.20 -11.32 8.95
C ASP A 301 20.86 -10.25 8.04
N ALA A 302 22.08 -10.53 7.58
CA ALA A 302 22.85 -9.59 6.77
C ALA A 302 22.18 -9.32 5.41
N SER A 303 21.69 -10.36 4.75
CA SER A 303 21.04 -10.27 3.44
C SER A 303 19.73 -9.48 3.53
N GLU A 304 18.91 -9.76 4.55
CA GLU A 304 17.67 -9.02 4.82
C GLU A 304 17.96 -7.53 5.06
N LYS A 305 18.96 -7.20 5.89
CA LYS A 305 19.35 -5.81 6.17
C LYS A 305 19.86 -5.09 4.92
N GLU A 306 20.72 -5.75 4.15
CA GLU A 306 21.29 -5.20 2.92
C GLU A 306 20.19 -4.84 1.92
N LEU A 307 19.25 -5.75 1.67
CA LEU A 307 18.15 -5.53 0.74
C LEU A 307 17.17 -4.45 1.27
N PHE A 308 16.68 -4.61 2.50
CA PHE A 308 15.63 -3.75 3.04
C PHE A 308 16.09 -2.30 3.29
N SER A 309 17.40 -2.07 3.46
CA SER A 309 17.97 -0.74 3.60
C SER A 309 17.93 0.09 2.31
N GLN A 310 17.81 -0.55 1.15
CA GLN A 310 17.81 0.13 -0.15
C GLN A 310 16.43 0.72 -0.51
N PHE A 311 15.36 0.25 0.13
CA PHE A 311 14.01 0.71 -0.17
C PHE A 311 13.82 2.19 0.16
N LYS A 312 13.48 2.96 -0.86
CA LYS A 312 12.87 4.29 -0.78
C LYS A 312 11.35 4.15 -0.88
N ASN A 313 10.63 5.23 -0.64
CA ASN A 313 9.19 5.25 -0.74
C ASN A 313 8.70 6.65 -1.06
N ALA A 314 7.60 6.72 -1.81
CA ALA A 314 6.77 7.89 -1.89
C ALA A 314 5.77 7.90 -0.71
N ALA A 315 4.83 8.83 -0.76
CA ALA A 315 3.78 8.96 0.24
C ALA A 315 2.45 9.35 -0.42
N TYR A 316 1.38 8.75 0.08
CA TYR A 316 0.02 8.95 -0.37
C TYR A 316 -0.91 9.18 0.82
N TYR A 317 -1.78 10.16 0.71
CA TYR A 317 -2.66 10.60 1.78
C TYR A 317 -4.04 10.86 1.23
N THR A 318 -5.05 10.53 2.02
CA THR A 318 -6.45 10.68 1.60
C THR A 318 -7.27 11.26 2.73
N GLY A 319 -8.41 11.84 2.41
CA GLY A 319 -9.35 12.32 3.41
C GLY A 319 -10.69 12.72 2.83
N ILE A 320 -11.62 13.03 3.74
CA ILE A 320 -12.91 13.63 3.39
C ILE A 320 -12.91 15.06 3.91
N LEU A 321 -13.14 16.00 3.01
CA LEU A 321 -13.41 17.39 3.33
C LEU A 321 -14.91 17.57 3.61
N ARG A 322 -15.23 18.45 4.56
CA ARG A 322 -16.60 18.92 4.83
C ARG A 322 -16.61 20.41 5.11
N HIS A 323 -17.81 21.00 5.06
CA HIS A 323 -18.03 22.44 5.27
C HIS A 323 -17.16 23.31 4.36
N THR A 324 -16.84 22.84 3.15
CA THR A 324 -15.89 23.49 2.23
C THR A 324 -16.51 24.66 1.49
N GLY A 325 -17.82 24.65 1.23
CA GLY A 325 -18.49 25.56 0.28
C GLY A 325 -18.34 25.15 -1.20
N ILE A 326 -17.52 24.14 -1.48
CA ILE A 326 -17.36 23.58 -2.83
C ILE A 326 -18.59 22.71 -3.15
N PRO A 327 -19.15 22.77 -4.38
CA PRO A 327 -20.29 21.94 -4.76
C PRO A 327 -20.03 20.44 -4.64
N ASP A 328 -21.03 19.68 -4.20
CA ASP A 328 -20.92 18.23 -3.94
C ASP A 328 -20.62 17.39 -5.19
N ASN A 329 -20.96 17.89 -6.38
CA ASN A 329 -20.72 17.24 -7.66
C ASN A 329 -19.39 17.65 -8.31
N ALA A 330 -18.54 18.42 -7.61
CA ALA A 330 -17.31 18.94 -8.18
C ALA A 330 -16.21 17.88 -8.28
N LEU A 331 -15.80 17.59 -9.53
CA LEU A 331 -14.53 16.96 -9.85
C LEU A 331 -13.51 18.05 -10.23
N ILE A 332 -12.46 18.17 -9.41
CA ILE A 332 -11.47 19.26 -9.45
C ILE A 332 -10.05 18.66 -9.51
N PRO A 333 -9.59 18.20 -10.69
CA PRO A 333 -8.24 17.67 -10.86
C PRO A 333 -7.19 18.79 -10.78
N ASN A 334 -6.01 18.43 -10.28
CA ASN A 334 -4.86 19.33 -10.25
C ASN A 334 -4.12 19.29 -11.59
N VAL A 335 -3.96 20.45 -12.20
CA VAL A 335 -3.33 20.63 -13.51
C VAL A 335 -2.37 21.81 -13.43
N GLU A 336 -1.15 21.62 -13.90
CA GLU A 336 -0.15 22.69 -13.95
C GLU A 336 0.15 23.04 -15.42
N ALA A 337 -0.31 24.20 -15.92
CA ALA A 337 -0.20 24.56 -17.34
C ALA A 337 1.24 24.53 -17.90
N ASN A 338 2.22 24.86 -17.05
CA ASN A 338 3.61 25.07 -17.44
C ASN A 338 4.52 23.86 -17.11
N SER A 339 3.95 22.73 -16.69
CA SER A 339 4.70 21.50 -16.44
C SER A 339 4.60 20.53 -17.61
N LEU A 340 5.53 19.57 -17.66
CA LEU A 340 5.55 18.54 -18.69
C LEU A 340 4.30 17.65 -18.56
N TYR A 341 3.54 17.54 -19.66
CA TYR A 341 2.24 16.84 -19.73
C TYR A 341 1.17 17.37 -18.76
N ASN A 342 1.34 18.62 -18.31
CA ASN A 342 0.44 19.29 -17.37
C ASN A 342 0.29 18.63 -16.00
N LEU A 343 1.25 17.79 -15.62
CA LEU A 343 1.26 17.11 -14.32
C LEU A 343 1.58 18.07 -13.18
N PRO A 344 0.91 17.96 -12.01
CA PRO A 344 1.23 18.80 -10.87
C PRO A 344 2.60 18.44 -10.26
N GLN A 345 3.34 19.45 -9.81
CA GLN A 345 4.54 19.24 -9.01
C GLN A 345 4.18 18.80 -7.59
N LEU A 346 4.62 17.60 -7.18
CA LEU A 346 4.38 17.07 -5.84
C LEU A 346 5.44 17.60 -4.85
N PRO A 347 5.10 17.84 -3.56
CA PRO A 347 3.86 17.47 -2.88
C PRO A 347 2.65 18.33 -3.24
N ALA A 348 1.51 17.72 -3.55
CA ALA A 348 0.29 18.42 -3.91
C ALA A 348 -0.97 17.54 -3.78
N ILE A 349 -2.13 18.18 -3.80
CA ILE A 349 -3.42 17.52 -4.06
C ILE A 349 -3.39 16.95 -5.49
N TYR A 350 -3.80 15.70 -5.67
CA TYR A 350 -4.06 15.13 -7.00
C TYR A 350 -5.41 15.62 -7.54
N ASP A 351 -6.45 15.45 -6.72
CA ASP A 351 -7.82 15.84 -7.03
C ASP A 351 -8.64 16.07 -5.74
N ILE A 352 -9.72 16.81 -5.93
CA ILE A 352 -10.91 16.78 -5.06
C ILE A 352 -12.04 16.20 -5.90
N ASP A 353 -12.76 15.21 -5.38
CA ASP A 353 -13.85 14.54 -6.10
C ASP A 353 -15.09 14.27 -5.24
N PRO A 354 -16.26 14.03 -5.86
CA PRO A 354 -17.50 13.72 -5.16
C PRO A 354 -17.47 12.38 -4.42
N THR A 355 -17.93 12.38 -3.17
CA THR A 355 -18.17 11.14 -2.42
C THR A 355 -19.51 10.49 -2.77
N GLY A 356 -20.45 11.26 -3.33
CA GLY A 356 -21.85 10.92 -3.45
C GLY A 356 -22.67 11.11 -2.16
N ILE A 357 -22.07 11.66 -1.10
CA ILE A 357 -22.74 12.03 0.16
C ILE A 357 -22.78 13.56 0.24
N PRO A 358 -23.96 14.18 0.45
CA PRO A 358 -24.07 15.64 0.47
C PRO A 358 -23.15 16.31 1.50
N GLY A 359 -22.50 17.40 1.09
CA GLY A 359 -21.55 18.18 1.90
C GLY A 359 -20.17 17.55 2.09
N LEU A 360 -19.88 16.38 1.48
CA LEU A 360 -18.64 15.64 1.63
C LEU A 360 -17.91 15.44 0.29
N LEU A 361 -16.62 15.80 0.27
CA LEU A 361 -15.75 15.64 -0.89
C LEU A 361 -14.51 14.82 -0.52
N ASN A 362 -14.08 13.92 -1.39
CA ASN A 362 -12.79 13.26 -1.25
C ASN A 362 -11.67 14.25 -1.58
N VAL A 363 -10.51 14.02 -0.98
CA VAL A 363 -9.24 14.64 -1.39
C VAL A 363 -8.14 13.60 -1.39
N LYS A 364 -7.35 13.59 -2.47
CA LYS A 364 -6.15 12.75 -2.59
C LYS A 364 -4.93 13.65 -2.65
N PHE A 365 -3.88 13.32 -1.90
CA PHE A 365 -2.64 14.11 -1.83
C PHE A 365 -1.43 13.19 -1.97
N GLY A 366 -0.49 13.57 -2.83
CA GLY A 366 0.72 12.82 -3.10
C GLY A 366 1.98 13.59 -2.73
N SER A 367 3.03 12.84 -2.38
CA SER A 367 4.36 13.40 -2.15
C SER A 367 5.45 12.42 -2.55
N PRO A 368 6.60 12.88 -3.11
CA PRO A 368 7.75 12.01 -3.37
C PRO A 368 8.45 11.51 -2.10
N TYR A 369 8.08 12.04 -0.93
CA TYR A 369 8.64 11.69 0.38
C TYR A 369 7.57 11.78 1.48
N ALA A 370 7.81 11.11 2.62
CA ALA A 370 6.91 11.18 3.76
C ALA A 370 6.88 12.58 4.39
N ILE A 371 5.67 13.09 4.63
CA ILE A 371 5.36 14.33 5.33
C ILE A 371 4.55 13.97 6.59
N PRO A 372 4.78 14.63 7.74
CA PRO A 372 3.95 14.46 8.94
C PRO A 372 2.46 14.73 8.67
N ASP A 373 1.58 13.92 9.28
CA ASP A 373 0.13 13.98 9.06
C ASP A 373 -0.47 15.37 9.33
N ASP A 374 -0.03 16.06 10.38
CA ASP A 374 -0.54 17.39 10.73
C ASP A 374 -0.19 18.44 9.68
N GLU A 375 0.99 18.32 9.08
CA GLU A 375 1.46 19.19 8.01
C GLU A 375 0.68 18.95 6.71
N VAL A 376 0.42 17.68 6.33
CA VAL A 376 -0.42 17.38 5.16
C VAL A 376 -1.84 17.92 5.33
N ARG A 377 -2.44 17.75 6.52
CA ARG A 377 -3.77 18.30 6.83
C ARG A 377 -3.81 19.82 6.66
N LYS A 378 -2.79 20.53 7.17
CA LYS A 378 -2.65 21.98 7.00
C LYS A 378 -2.51 22.36 5.53
N GLN A 379 -1.70 21.65 4.76
CA GLN A 379 -1.50 21.93 3.33
C GLN A 379 -2.79 21.71 2.52
N ILE A 380 -3.56 20.67 2.81
CA ILE A 380 -4.86 20.42 2.18
C ILE A 380 -5.83 21.58 2.45
N LEU A 381 -6.00 21.96 3.73
CA LEU A 381 -6.93 23.04 4.10
C LEU A 381 -6.47 24.40 3.56
N ALA A 382 -5.16 24.65 3.55
CA ALA A 382 -4.59 25.84 2.93
C ALA A 382 -4.85 25.86 1.41
N ALA A 383 -4.81 24.71 0.74
CA ALA A 383 -5.14 24.61 -0.68
C ALA A 383 -6.62 24.93 -0.93
N VAL A 384 -7.54 24.41 -0.12
CA VAL A 384 -8.97 24.79 -0.16
C VAL A 384 -9.13 26.30 0.04
N GLY A 385 -8.48 26.89 1.04
CA GLY A 385 -8.53 28.34 1.27
C GLY A 385 -7.99 29.17 0.10
N ARG A 386 -6.96 28.68 -0.61
CA ARG A 386 -6.45 29.32 -1.84
C ARG A 386 -7.48 29.33 -2.97
N LEU A 387 -8.32 28.31 -3.10
CA LEU A 387 -9.40 28.29 -4.10
C LEU A 387 -10.36 29.47 -3.89
N GLY A 388 -10.71 29.75 -2.64
CA GLY A 388 -11.52 30.90 -2.26
C GLY A 388 -10.83 32.23 -2.51
N ALA A 389 -9.58 32.37 -2.05
CA ALA A 389 -8.80 33.59 -2.22
C ALA A 389 -8.58 33.95 -3.70
N ALA A 390 -8.47 32.94 -4.57
CA ALA A 390 -8.35 33.13 -6.02
C ALA A 390 -9.68 33.42 -6.73
N GLY A 391 -10.81 33.29 -6.04
CA GLY A 391 -12.15 33.44 -6.62
C GLY A 391 -12.57 32.27 -7.52
N SER A 392 -11.85 31.14 -7.49
CA SER A 392 -12.17 29.96 -8.31
C SER A 392 -13.38 29.20 -7.78
N PHE A 393 -13.55 29.17 -6.45
CA PHE A 393 -14.69 28.56 -5.79
C PHE A 393 -15.12 29.40 -4.59
N ASN A 394 -16.41 29.38 -4.24
CA ASN A 394 -16.88 29.99 -3.01
C ASN A 394 -16.58 29.07 -1.82
N THR A 395 -15.38 29.19 -1.24
CA THR A 395 -14.98 28.33 -0.12
C THR A 395 -15.29 28.95 1.23
N SER A 396 -15.51 28.11 2.24
CA SER A 396 -15.80 28.51 3.62
C SER A 396 -14.56 28.41 4.52
N SER A 397 -14.43 29.34 5.47
CA SER A 397 -13.40 29.29 6.51
C SER A 397 -13.64 28.18 7.55
N ALA A 398 -14.82 27.57 7.56
CA ALA A 398 -15.16 26.42 8.40
C ALA A 398 -14.73 25.08 7.79
N ALA A 399 -14.07 25.09 6.62
CA ALA A 399 -13.59 23.88 5.96
C ALA A 399 -12.69 23.05 6.87
N GLU A 400 -12.95 21.76 6.95
CA GLU A 400 -12.20 20.82 7.77
C GLU A 400 -12.16 19.42 7.15
N LEU A 401 -11.32 18.55 7.70
CA LEU A 401 -11.27 17.14 7.33
C LEU A 401 -12.17 16.33 8.28
N ALA A 402 -13.25 15.76 7.77
CA ALA A 402 -14.10 14.81 8.49
C ALA A 402 -13.34 13.52 8.84
N THR A 403 -12.45 13.09 7.95
CA THR A 403 -11.51 11.99 8.19
C THR A 403 -10.26 12.15 7.34
N PHE A 404 -9.21 11.40 7.67
CA PHE A 404 -7.93 11.41 6.96
C PHE A 404 -7.18 10.11 7.24
N ALA A 405 -6.49 9.60 6.22
CA ALA A 405 -5.63 8.42 6.32
C ALA A 405 -4.29 8.65 5.64
N SER A 406 -3.22 8.21 6.32
CA SER A 406 -1.87 8.14 5.77
C SER A 406 -1.58 6.75 5.24
N HIS A 407 -1.22 6.67 3.97
CA HIS A 407 -0.78 5.46 3.29
C HIS A 407 0.73 5.52 3.12
N VAL A 408 1.47 5.58 4.24
CA VAL A 408 2.92 5.77 4.26
C VAL A 408 3.58 4.61 5.01
N PRO A 409 4.64 3.97 4.47
CA PRO A 409 5.22 4.21 3.15
C PRO A 409 4.31 3.76 2.00
N PHE A 410 4.38 4.43 0.85
CA PHE A 410 3.74 4.02 -0.41
C PHE A 410 4.80 3.76 -1.49
N GLU A 411 4.55 2.78 -2.35
CA GLU A 411 5.41 2.36 -3.47
C GLU A 411 6.89 2.23 -3.07
N LEU A 412 7.27 1.07 -2.51
CA LEU A 412 8.67 0.84 -2.19
C LEU A 412 9.49 0.62 -3.46
N THR A 413 10.45 1.51 -3.71
CA THR A 413 11.33 1.46 -4.88
C THR A 413 12.80 1.38 -4.50
N VAL A 414 13.63 0.93 -5.43
CA VAL A 414 15.10 0.95 -5.33
C VAL A 414 15.71 1.65 -6.56
N PRO A 415 16.96 2.16 -6.46
CA PRO A 415 17.64 2.77 -7.60
C PRO A 415 17.80 1.79 -8.78
N LYS A 416 17.84 2.31 -10.01
CA LYS A 416 17.99 1.50 -11.23
C LYS A 416 19.24 0.61 -11.22
N GLU A 417 20.31 1.06 -10.57
CA GLU A 417 21.55 0.30 -10.41
C GLU A 417 21.34 -0.95 -9.56
N ALA A 418 20.51 -0.86 -8.52
CA ALA A 418 20.15 -2.00 -7.69
C ALA A 418 19.26 -2.98 -8.46
N ILE A 419 18.29 -2.47 -9.24
CA ILE A 419 17.44 -3.29 -10.11
C ILE A 419 18.32 -4.08 -11.09
N ALA A 420 19.22 -3.40 -11.80
CA ALA A 420 20.15 -4.00 -12.74
C ALA A 420 21.10 -5.02 -12.09
N ALA A 421 21.46 -4.82 -10.81
CA ALA A 421 22.30 -5.73 -10.03
C ALA A 421 21.52 -6.91 -9.38
N GLY A 422 20.29 -7.18 -9.84
CA GLY A 422 19.49 -8.32 -9.40
C GLY A 422 18.85 -8.17 -8.02
N PHE A 423 18.51 -6.94 -7.61
CA PHE A 423 17.83 -6.70 -6.32
C PHE A 423 16.60 -7.60 -6.13
N TYR A 424 15.71 -7.68 -7.12
CA TYR A 424 14.46 -8.44 -7.00
C TYR A 424 14.64 -9.94 -7.01
N GLU A 425 15.62 -10.46 -7.76
CA GLU A 425 16.01 -11.87 -7.70
C GLU A 425 16.47 -12.24 -6.28
N LYS A 426 17.33 -11.40 -5.68
CA LYS A 426 17.80 -11.58 -4.29
C LYS A 426 16.66 -11.43 -3.27
N LEU A 427 15.74 -10.48 -3.49
CA LEU A 427 14.56 -10.27 -2.65
C LEU A 427 13.65 -11.51 -2.66
N TYR A 428 13.40 -12.09 -3.83
CA TYR A 428 12.61 -13.32 -3.96
C TYR A 428 13.34 -14.55 -3.43
N GLY A 429 14.69 -14.55 -3.48
CA GLY A 429 15.51 -15.54 -2.81
C GLY A 429 15.30 -15.63 -1.30
N LEU A 430 14.66 -14.64 -0.66
CA LEU A 430 14.29 -14.69 0.76
C LEU A 430 13.09 -15.61 1.07
N GLN A 431 12.29 -15.99 0.06
CA GLN A 431 11.08 -16.78 0.30
C GLN A 431 11.41 -18.15 0.92
N GLY A 432 10.78 -18.44 2.05
CA GLY A 432 11.00 -19.67 2.83
C GLY A 432 12.25 -19.65 3.72
N GLN A 433 13.17 -18.70 3.53
CA GLN A 433 14.36 -18.61 4.38
C GLN A 433 13.96 -18.42 5.84
N ARG A 434 14.58 -19.22 6.70
CA ARG A 434 14.30 -19.21 8.16
C ARG A 434 12.80 -19.36 8.47
N LYS A 435 12.06 -20.10 7.63
CA LYS A 435 10.61 -20.33 7.71
C LYS A 435 9.78 -19.04 7.57
N THR A 436 10.32 -18.05 6.86
CA THR A 436 9.69 -16.75 6.64
C THR A 436 9.29 -16.59 5.19
N TYR A 437 8.08 -16.10 4.96
CA TYR A 437 7.57 -15.75 3.64
C TYR A 437 7.16 -14.28 3.66
N TYR A 438 7.40 -13.60 2.56
CA TYR A 438 7.13 -12.18 2.45
C TYR A 438 6.07 -11.94 1.37
N THR A 439 5.09 -11.11 1.68
CA THR A 439 4.03 -10.70 0.75
C THR A 439 3.70 -9.22 0.97
N GLY A 440 2.84 -8.65 0.13
CA GLY A 440 2.52 -7.22 0.16
C GLY A 440 3.14 -6.44 -0.99
N ALA A 441 2.80 -5.15 -1.06
CA ALA A 441 3.11 -4.29 -2.21
C ALA A 441 4.60 -4.21 -2.56
N ALA A 442 5.50 -4.31 -1.57
CA ALA A 442 6.94 -4.30 -1.82
C ALA A 442 7.45 -5.52 -2.63
N PHE A 443 6.68 -6.61 -2.65
CA PHE A 443 6.97 -7.82 -3.43
C PHE A 443 6.16 -7.88 -4.73
N HIS A 444 5.21 -6.95 -4.93
CA HIS A 444 4.43 -6.83 -6.15
C HIS A 444 4.09 -5.36 -6.42
N VAL A 445 2.84 -4.93 -6.20
CA VAL A 445 2.38 -3.55 -6.43
C VAL A 445 1.24 -3.19 -5.49
N HIS A 446 0.91 -1.91 -5.35
CA HIS A 446 -0.22 -1.41 -4.56
C HIS A 446 -1.60 -1.72 -5.21
N ASP A 447 -1.86 -2.99 -5.51
CA ASP A 447 -3.13 -3.50 -6.05
C ASP A 447 -3.64 -4.70 -5.25
N SER A 448 -4.86 -4.66 -4.73
CA SER A 448 -5.34 -5.76 -3.87
C SER A 448 -5.51 -7.09 -4.62
N GLY A 449 -6.03 -7.07 -5.85
CA GLY A 449 -6.26 -8.30 -6.62
C GLY A 449 -4.96 -8.99 -6.99
N LEU A 450 -3.96 -8.22 -7.46
CA LEU A 450 -2.65 -8.75 -7.81
C LEU A 450 -1.86 -9.20 -6.56
N LEU A 451 -2.05 -8.52 -5.42
CA LEU A 451 -1.49 -8.97 -4.14
C LEU A 451 -2.06 -10.31 -3.66
N TRP A 452 -3.35 -10.56 -3.91
CA TRP A 452 -3.97 -11.84 -3.62
C TRP A 452 -3.42 -12.93 -4.54
N GLN A 453 -3.26 -12.64 -5.84
CA GLN A 453 -2.64 -13.58 -6.80
C GLN A 453 -1.19 -13.91 -6.44
N PHE A 454 -0.40 -12.90 -6.06
CA PHE A 454 0.96 -13.11 -5.57
C PHE A 454 0.98 -14.04 -4.34
N THR A 455 0.04 -13.82 -3.42
CA THR A 455 -0.12 -14.67 -2.23
C THR A 455 -0.52 -16.11 -2.61
N GLU A 456 -1.39 -16.30 -3.61
CA GLU A 456 -1.71 -17.65 -4.14
C GLU A 456 -0.47 -18.40 -4.60
N GLY A 457 0.43 -17.72 -5.32
CA GLY A 457 1.68 -18.32 -5.79
C GLY A 457 2.58 -18.83 -4.65
N LEU A 458 2.51 -18.21 -3.48
CA LEU A 458 3.30 -18.61 -2.30
C LEU A 458 2.64 -19.72 -1.48
N LEU A 459 1.32 -19.87 -1.53
CA LEU A 459 0.57 -20.77 -0.65
C LEU A 459 1.02 -22.23 -0.73
N PRO A 460 1.33 -22.83 -1.90
CA PRO A 460 1.81 -24.21 -1.95
C PRO A 460 3.05 -24.45 -1.09
N GLU A 461 4.05 -23.56 -1.18
CA GLU A 461 5.27 -23.65 -0.38
C GLU A 461 5.03 -23.28 1.09
N ILE A 462 4.09 -22.37 1.39
CA ILE A 462 3.69 -22.07 2.77
C ILE A 462 2.98 -23.28 3.40
N LEU A 463 2.13 -24.00 2.67
CA LEU A 463 1.37 -25.15 3.17
C LEU A 463 2.20 -26.42 3.31
N LYS A 464 3.27 -26.54 2.51
CA LYS A 464 4.20 -27.65 2.58
C LYS A 464 4.72 -27.88 4.00
N ASP A 465 4.60 -29.10 4.49
CA ASP A 465 5.05 -29.52 5.83
C ASP A 465 4.36 -28.80 7.02
N LEU A 466 3.17 -28.21 6.82
CA LEU A 466 2.32 -27.68 7.90
C LEU A 466 1.34 -28.68 8.48
#